data_AF-A0A1S0UJ02-F1
#
_entry.id   AF-A0A1S0UJ02-F1
#
_cell.length_a   1.000
_cell.length_b   1.000
_cell.length_c   1.000
_cell.angle_alpha   90.00
_cell.angle_beta   90.00
_cell.angle_gamma   90.00
#
_symmetry.space_group_name_H-M   'P 1'
#
loop_
_entity.id
_entity.type
_entity.pdbx_description
1 polymer ?
#
loop_
_entity_poly.entity_id
_entity_poly.type
_entity_poly.pdbx_seq_one_letter_code
_entity_poly.pdbx_strand_id
1 'polypeptide(L)' 'MIFNRITFLNRYKTVGNEFLEHSEWIRKLRTPSLIGIASVLTMPFGTFIITPYVVMNISGPSALLSLLIAFIIMIISG' A
#
# COMPACT_ATOMS: atom_id res chain seq x y z
N MET A 1 8.48 11.43 44.35
CA MET A 1 8.92 12.02 43.05
C MET A 1 9.67 11.03 42.14
N ILE A 2 10.48 10.11 42.67
CA ILE A 2 11.28 9.15 41.87
C ILE A 2 10.43 8.09 41.14
N PHE A 3 9.36 7.59 41.76
CA PHE A 3 8.52 6.54 41.21
C PHE A 3 7.86 6.91 39.87
N ASN A 4 7.31 8.13 39.76
CA ASN A 4 6.72 8.65 38.51
C ASN A 4 7.74 8.76 37.38
N ARG A 5 9.01 9.03 37.69
CA ARG A 5 10.08 9.17 36.70
C ARG A 5 10.46 7.81 36.10
N ILE A 6 10.43 6.75 36.90
CA ILE A 6 10.72 5.37 36.47
C ILE A 6 9.57 4.82 35.60
N THR A 7 8.32 5.06 35.98
CA THR A 7 7.15 4.64 35.18
C THR A 7 7.10 5.37 33.84
N PHE A 8 7.45 6.67 33.82
CA PHE A 8 7.52 7.45 32.58
C PHE A 8 8.62 6.94 31.65
N LEU A 9 9.82 6.69 32.16
CA LEU A 9 10.93 6.11 31.38
C LEU A 9 10.59 4.74 30.81
N ASN A 10 9.94 3.87 31.60
CA ASN A 10 9.56 2.55 31.13
C ASN A 10 8.52 2.62 30.01
N ARG A 11 7.59 3.58 30.10
CA ARG A 11 6.55 3.81 29.07
C ARG A 11 7.14 4.30 27.75
N TYR A 12 8.13 5.21 27.78
CA TYR A 12 8.85 5.63 26.57
C TYR A 12 9.69 4.50 25.96
N LYS A 13 10.26 3.63 26.80
CA LYS A 13 11.03 2.47 26.33
C LYS A 13 10.14 1.45 25.63
N THR A 14 8.92 1.23 26.13
CA THR A 14 7.93 0.35 25.47
C THR A 14 7.46 0.94 24.13
N VAL A 15 7.12 2.23 24.09
CA VAL A 15 6.69 2.91 22.85
C VAL A 15 7.82 2.96 21.81
N GLY A 16 9.06 3.20 22.24
CA GLY A 16 10.23 3.15 21.38
C GLY A 16 10.51 1.75 20.82
N ASN A 17 10.33 0.71 21.63
CA ASN A 17 10.50 -0.68 21.18
C ASN A 17 9.43 -1.12 20.18
N GLU A 18 8.17 -0.77 20.39
CA GLU A 18 7.08 -1.08 19.44
C GLU A 18 7.28 -0.37 18.10
N PHE A 19 7.73 0.90 18.12
CA PHE A 19 8.05 1.65 16.91
C PHE A 19 9.25 1.05 16.16
N LEU A 20 10.30 0.63 16.89
CA LEU A 20 11.48 -0.01 16.30
C LEU A 20 11.13 -1.39 15.73
N GLU A 21 10.30 -2.19 16.39
CA GLU A 21 9.81 -3.46 15.83
C GLU A 21 8.97 -3.27 14.55
N HIS A 22 8.08 -2.26 14.53
CA HIS A 22 7.31 -1.93 13.33
C HIS A 22 8.21 -1.46 12.19
N SER A 23 9.19 -0.61 12.49
CA SER A 23 10.18 -0.13 11.52
C SER A 23 11.02 -1.28 10.97
N GLU A 24 11.43 -2.22 11.82
CA GLU A 24 12.14 -3.44 11.44
C GLU A 24 11.28 -4.37 10.57
N TRP A 25 9.98 -4.49 10.86
CA TRP A 25 9.03 -5.29 10.07
C TRP A 25 8.82 -4.71 8.67
N ILE A 26 8.61 -3.39 8.56
CA ILE A 26 8.51 -2.67 7.28
C ILE A 26 9.83 -2.74 6.50
N ARG A 27 10.97 -2.66 7.21
CA ARG A 27 12.30 -2.81 6.61
C ARG A 27 12.57 -4.24 6.14
N LYS A 28 12.06 -5.26 6.84
CA LYS A 28 12.09 -6.67 6.43
C LYS A 28 11.25 -6.94 5.19
N LEU A 29 10.11 -6.26 5.05
CA LEU A 29 9.27 -6.39 3.87
C LEU A 29 10.01 -5.93 2.61
N ARG A 30 10.94 -4.97 2.66
CA ARG A 30 11.64 -4.39 1.49
C ARG A 30 10.66 -3.86 0.41
N THR A 31 11.12 -2.90 -0.38
CA THR A 31 10.37 -2.31 -1.50
C THR A 31 9.76 -3.36 -2.47
N PRO A 32 10.47 -4.43 -2.88
CA PRO A 32 9.90 -5.45 -3.75
C PRO A 32 8.72 -6.24 -3.16
N SER A 33 8.65 -6.50 -1.84
CA SER A 33 7.47 -7.22 -1.31
C SER A 33 6.26 -6.30 -1.17
N LEU A 34 6.45 -5.01 -0.88
CA LEU A 34 5.35 -4.03 -0.86
C LEU A 34 4.69 -3.90 -2.24
N ILE A 35 5.50 -3.86 -3.31
CA ILE A 35 5.01 -3.90 -4.69
C ILE A 35 4.31 -5.23 -4.97
N GLY A 36 4.85 -6.34 -4.47
CA GLY A 36 4.23 -7.67 -4.58
C GLY A 36 2.85 -7.74 -3.89
N ILE A 37 2.72 -7.22 -2.68
CA ILE A 37 1.46 -7.21 -1.93
C ILE A 37 0.44 -6.32 -2.62
N ALA A 38 0.83 -5.11 -3.03
CA ALA A 38 -0.04 -4.20 -3.75
C ALA A 38 -0.51 -4.79 -5.09
N SER A 39 0.39 -5.44 -5.83
CA SER A 39 0.05 -6.06 -7.12
C SER A 39 -0.86 -7.28 -6.97
N VAL A 40 -0.64 -8.15 -5.98
CA VAL A 40 -1.52 -9.31 -5.71
C VAL A 40 -2.95 -8.85 -5.37
N LEU A 41 -3.10 -7.73 -4.66
CA LEU A 41 -4.42 -7.21 -4.30
C LEU A 41 -5.12 -6.48 -5.46
N THR A 42 -4.38 -5.73 -6.27
CA THR A 42 -4.97 -4.81 -7.27
C THR A 42 -5.04 -5.40 -8.67
N MET A 43 -4.04 -6.19 -9.09
CA MET A 43 -3.97 -6.74 -10.44
C MET A 43 -5.17 -7.65 -10.76
N PRO A 44 -5.54 -8.65 -9.93
CA PRO A 44 -6.60 -9.59 -10.29
C PRO A 44 -7.97 -8.91 -10.43
N PHE A 45 -8.28 -7.98 -9.53
CA PHE A 45 -9.53 -7.22 -9.59
C PHE A 45 -9.59 -6.31 -10.81
N GLY A 46 -8.48 -5.60 -11.10
CA GLY A 46 -8.38 -4.74 -12.28
C GLY A 46 -8.53 -5.52 -13.58
N THR A 47 -7.81 -6.63 -13.73
CA THR A 47 -7.73 -7.35 -15.01
C THR A 47 -8.89 -8.32 -15.24
N PHE A 48 -9.35 -9.04 -14.22
CA PHE A 48 -10.36 -10.09 -14.39
C PHE A 48 -11.79 -9.63 -14.09
N ILE A 49 -11.97 -8.52 -13.38
CA ILE A 49 -13.30 -8.03 -13.01
C ILE A 49 -13.59 -6.68 -13.67
N ILE A 50 -12.81 -5.65 -13.33
CA ILE A 50 -13.13 -4.26 -13.72
C ILE A 50 -12.98 -4.06 -15.23
N THR A 51 -11.81 -4.39 -15.79
CA THR A 51 -11.53 -4.19 -17.22
C THR A 51 -12.54 -4.90 -18.13
N PRO A 52 -12.80 -6.21 -18.00
CA PRO A 52 -13.77 -6.89 -18.86
C PRO A 52 -15.19 -6.35 -18.65
N TYR A 53 -15.58 -6.03 -17.42
CA TYR A 53 -16.90 -5.46 -17.15
C TYR A 53 -17.11 -4.11 -17.86
N VAL A 54 -16.14 -3.21 -17.76
CA VAL A 54 -16.21 -1.87 -18.40
C VAL A 54 -16.18 -1.99 -19.92
N VAL A 55 -15.36 -2.89 -20.46
CA VAL A 55 -15.29 -3.15 -21.91
C VAL A 55 -16.60 -3.73 -22.43
N MET A 56 -17.22 -4.67 -21.73
CA MET A 56 -18.42 -5.36 -22.22
C MET A 56 -19.69 -4.53 -22.02
N ASN A 57 -19.79 -3.74 -20.95
CA ASN A 57 -21.06 -3.15 -20.52
C ASN A 57 -21.12 -1.62 -20.51
N ILE A 58 -19.98 -0.92 -20.60
CA ILE A 58 -19.94 0.55 -20.42
C ILE A 58 -19.39 1.25 -21.67
N SER A 59 -18.09 1.10 -21.94
CA SER A 59 -17.38 1.94 -22.92
C SER A 59 -16.90 1.17 -24.15
N GLY A 60 -17.17 -0.12 -24.24
CA GLY A 60 -16.69 -0.93 -25.36
C GLY A 60 -15.16 -1.05 -25.39
N PRO A 61 -14.58 -1.31 -26.58
CA PRO A 61 -13.13 -1.39 -26.76
C PRO A 61 -12.36 -0.11 -26.37
N SER A 62 -13.03 1.05 -26.38
CA SER A 62 -12.42 2.34 -26.03
C SER A 62 -12.01 2.45 -24.56
N ALA A 63 -12.53 1.58 -23.68
CA ALA A 63 -12.10 1.48 -22.29
C ALA A 63 -10.60 1.22 -22.15
N LEU A 64 -10.00 0.51 -23.11
CA LEU A 64 -8.56 0.24 -23.13
C LEU A 64 -7.73 1.50 -23.34
N LEU A 65 -8.21 2.44 -24.18
CA LEU A 65 -7.57 3.75 -24.37
C LEU A 65 -7.68 4.62 -23.11
N SER A 66 -8.83 4.59 -22.43
CA SER A 66 -9.00 5.27 -21.15
C SER A 66 -8.04 4.73 -20.09
N LEU A 67 -7.86 3.40 -20.02
CA LEU A 67 -6.94 2.75 -19.09
C LEU A 67 -5.47 3.10 -19.39
N LEU A 68 -5.10 3.21 -20.67
CA LEU A 68 -3.79 3.69 -21.10
C LEU A 68 -3.52 5.13 -20.63
N ILE A 69 -4.49 6.03 -20.82
CA ILE A 69 -4.35 7.44 -20.40
C ILE A 69 -4.26 7.53 -18.86
N ALA A 70 -5.10 6.77 -18.14
CA ALA A 70 -5.05 6.71 -16.69
C ALA A 70 -3.69 6.23 -16.18
N PHE A 71 -3.09 5.24 -16.84
CA PHE A 71 -1.74 4.75 -16.52
C PHE A 71 -0.66 5.82 -16.74
N ILE A 72 -0.73 6.58 -17.83
CA ILE A 72 0.20 7.68 -18.11
C ILE A 72 0.09 8.75 -17.02
N ILE A 73 -1.13 9.18 -16.66
CA ILE A 73 -1.36 10.18 -15.61
C ILE A 73 -0.86 9.67 -14.26
N MET A 74 -1.09 8.40 -13.94
CA MET A 74 -0.61 7.78 -12.70
C MET A 74 0.92 7.80 -12.59
N ILE A 75 1.65 7.51 -13.68
CA ILE A 75 3.12 7.59 -13.69
C ILE A 75 3.60 9.02 -13.47
N ILE A 76 2.94 10.01 -14.08
CA ILE A 76 3.34 11.42 -13.98
C ILE A 76 2.97 12.01 -12.60
N SER A 77 1.89 11.51 -11.98
CA SER A 77 1.41 11.97 -10.68
C SER A 77 2.13 11.33 -9.48
N GLY A 78 2.93 10.28 -9.71
CA GLY A 78 3.77 9.64 -8.70
C GLY A 78 5.07 10.38 -8.48
#